data_AF-A0A946ADR6-F1
#
_entry.id   AF-A0A946ADR6-F1
#
_cell.length_a   1.000
_cell.length_b   1.000
_cell.length_c   1.000
_cell.angle_alpha   90.00
_cell.angle_beta   90.00
_cell.angle_gamma   90.00
#
_symmetry.space_group_name_H-M   'P 1'
#
loop_
_entity.id
_entity.type
_entity.pdbx_description
1 polymer ?
#
loop_
_entity_poly.entity_id
_entity_poly.type
_entity_poly.pdbx_seq_one_letter_code
_entity_poly.pdbx_strand_id
1 'polypeptide(L)'
;MYQMKTIERTQTGVRLEKRLLKVLKGLAEHLDLSLGDLLEGVALHSFENKPPFSRETLVKIEQLKAVYDLDIDASHSHALKETEPKS
;
A
#
# COMPACT_ATOMS: atom_id res chain seq x y z
N MET A 1 -11.00 13.21 -19.67
CA MET A 1 -12.00 12.11 -19.55
C MET A 1 -11.23 10.84 -19.28
N TYR A 2 -11.39 10.21 -18.11
CA TYR A 2 -10.85 8.88 -17.87
C TYR A 2 -11.71 7.87 -18.64
N GLN A 3 -11.09 7.01 -19.45
CA GLN A 3 -11.81 5.89 -20.06
C GLN A 3 -12.03 4.80 -19.00
N MET A 4 -13.28 4.52 -18.67
CA MET A 4 -13.62 3.39 -17.80
C MET A 4 -13.37 2.09 -18.57
N LYS A 5 -12.51 1.24 -18.02
CA LYS A 5 -12.23 -0.09 -18.57
C LYS A 5 -12.96 -1.14 -17.73
N THR A 6 -13.82 -1.94 -18.36
CA THR A 6 -14.43 -3.10 -17.69
C THR A 6 -13.38 -4.16 -17.43
N ILE A 7 -13.33 -4.67 -16.19
CA ILE A 7 -12.37 -5.66 -15.74
C ILE A 7 -13.05 -6.65 -14.79
N GLU A 8 -12.41 -7.79 -14.56
CA GLU A 8 -12.79 -8.79 -13.56
C GLU A 8 -11.85 -8.69 -12.37
N ARG A 9 -12.39 -8.87 -11.15
CA ARG A 9 -11.61 -8.91 -9.92
C ARG A 9 -11.73 -10.28 -9.27
N THR A 10 -10.62 -10.77 -8.72
CA THR A 10 -10.57 -12.00 -7.93
C THR A 10 -10.08 -11.70 -6.51
N GLN A 11 -10.60 -12.43 -5.53
CA GLN A 11 -10.19 -12.27 -4.13
C GLN A 11 -8.86 -12.99 -3.87
N THR A 12 -7.99 -12.38 -3.08
CA THR A 12 -6.68 -12.95 -2.72
C THR A 12 -6.50 -13.04 -1.21
N GLY A 13 -5.79 -14.07 -0.75
CA GLY A 13 -5.48 -14.31 0.67
C GLY A 13 -4.02 -14.03 1.01
N VAL A 14 -3.47 -12.90 0.53
CA VAL A 14 -2.04 -12.58 0.75
C VAL A 14 -1.74 -12.18 2.19
N ARG A 15 -0.54 -12.54 2.67
CA ARG A 15 -0.01 -12.07 3.95
C ARG A 15 0.86 -10.83 3.70
N LEU A 16 0.67 -9.81 4.53
CA LEU A 16 1.42 -8.55 4.49
C LEU A 16 1.95 -8.23 5.89
N GLU A 17 3.02 -7.44 5.96
CA GLU A 17 3.49 -6.91 7.24
C GLU A 17 2.36 -6.09 7.90
N LYS A 18 2.19 -6.30 9.21
CA LYS A 18 1.02 -5.84 9.97
C LYS A 18 0.88 -4.31 9.98
N ARG A 19 1.98 -3.59 10.19
CA ARG A 19 1.98 -2.11 10.27
C ARG A 19 1.80 -1.51 8.87
N LEU A 20 2.43 -2.08 7.85
CA LEU A 20 2.27 -1.69 6.45
C LEU A 20 0.81 -1.82 6.01
N LEU A 21 0.14 -2.92 6.36
CA LEU A 21 -1.28 -3.09 6.07
C LEU A 21 -2.15 -2.01 6.73
N LYS A 22 -1.81 -1.59 7.96
CA LYS A 22 -2.53 -0.51 8.64
C LYS A 22 -2.33 0.84 7.94
N VAL A 23 -1.10 1.15 7.53
CA VAL A 23 -0.80 2.36 6.74
C VAL A 23 -1.57 2.34 5.42
N LEU A 24 -1.55 1.22 4.68
CA LEU A 24 -2.27 1.08 3.42
C LEU A 24 -3.78 1.27 3.60
N LYS A 25 -4.38 0.65 4.62
CA LYS A 25 -5.81 0.83 4.93
C LYS A 25 -6.15 2.27 5.32
N GLY A 26 -5.34 2.90 6.16
CA GLY A 26 -5.54 4.30 6.54
C GLY A 26 -5.38 5.27 5.37
N LEU A 27 -4.47 4.98 4.44
CA LEU A 27 -4.30 5.77 3.22
C LEU A 27 -5.48 5.59 2.27
N ALA A 28 -5.97 4.37 2.10
CA ALA A 28 -7.13 4.08 1.26
C ALA A 28 -8.36 4.85 1.76
N GLU A 29 -8.62 4.82 3.08
CA GLU A 29 -9.68 5.60 3.72
C GLU A 29 -9.52 7.11 3.47
N HIS A 30 -8.30 7.65 3.63
CA HIS A 30 -8.05 9.08 3.42
C HIS A 30 -8.31 9.54 1.98
N LEU A 31 -8.10 8.65 1.01
CA LEU A 31 -8.27 8.93 -0.42
C LEU A 31 -9.67 8.55 -0.94
N ASP A 32 -10.56 8.07 -0.08
CA ASP A 32 -11.88 7.54 -0.46
C ASP A 32 -11.79 6.41 -1.51
N LEU A 33 -10.82 5.50 -1.30
CA LEU A 33 -10.56 4.35 -2.17
C LEU A 33 -10.73 3.04 -1.41
N SER A 34 -11.09 1.97 -2.13
CA SER A 34 -10.90 0.64 -1.58
C SER A 34 -9.41 0.30 -1.47
N LEU A 35 -9.04 -0.61 -0.55
CA LEU A 35 -7.67 -1.11 -0.49
C LEU A 35 -7.23 -1.74 -1.82
N GLY A 36 -8.15 -2.40 -2.53
CA GLY A 36 -7.91 -2.98 -3.85
C GLY A 36 -7.56 -1.91 -4.88
N ASP A 37 -8.36 -0.85 -4.99
CA ASP A 37 -8.12 0.24 -5.95
C ASP A 37 -6.80 0.97 -5.66
N LEU A 38 -6.46 1.18 -4.38
CA LEU A 38 -5.17 1.74 -3.99
C LEU A 38 -4.01 0.86 -4.45
N LEU A 39 -4.07 -0.45 -4.19
CA LEU A 39 -3.02 -1.40 -4.56
C LEU A 39 -2.89 -1.54 -6.08
N GLU A 40 -4.01 -1.62 -6.82
CA GLU A 40 -4.03 -1.63 -8.28
C GLU A 40 -3.38 -0.35 -8.84
N GLY A 41 -3.72 0.82 -8.29
CA GLY A 41 -3.13 2.10 -8.69
C GLY A 41 -1.62 2.17 -8.46
N VAL A 42 -1.14 1.73 -7.28
CA VAL A 42 0.31 1.67 -6.97
C VAL A 42 1.03 0.70 -7.89
N ALA A 43 0.46 -0.47 -8.15
CA ALA A 43 1.05 -1.47 -9.04
C ALA A 43 1.19 -0.95 -10.47
N LEU A 44 0.14 -0.34 -11.02
CA LEU A 44 0.15 0.23 -12.37
C LEU A 44 1.23 1.31 -12.54
N HIS A 45 1.34 2.23 -11.58
CA HIS A 45 2.41 3.24 -11.59
C HIS A 45 3.80 2.58 -11.50
N SER A 46 3.97 1.57 -10.64
CA SER A 46 5.24 0.86 -10.48
C SER A 46 5.64 0.10 -11.74
N PHE A 47 4.68 -0.52 -12.46
CA PHE A 47 4.94 -1.19 -13.74
C PHE A 47 5.43 -0.22 -14.83
N GLU A 48 5.01 1.04 -14.75
CA GLU A 48 5.49 2.11 -15.64
C GLU A 48 6.70 2.88 -15.08
N ASN A 49 7.23 2.46 -13.92
CA ASN A 49 8.30 3.15 -13.18
C ASN A 49 7.99 4.64 -12.89
N LYS A 50 6.72 4.94 -12.58
CA LYS A 50 6.23 6.27 -12.23
C LYS A 50 5.92 6.37 -10.74
N PRO A 51 6.06 7.55 -10.10
CA PRO A 51 5.67 7.74 -8.72
C PRO A 51 4.13 7.73 -8.58
N PRO A 52 3.55 6.93 -7.65
CA PRO A 52 2.10 6.80 -7.51
C PRO A 52 1.42 7.91 -6.70
N PHE A 53 2.18 8.73 -5.97
CA PHE A 53 1.64 9.66 -4.97
C PHE A 53 2.11 11.09 -5.20
N SER A 54 1.21 12.03 -4.95
CA SER A 54 1.55 13.46 -4.91
C SER A 54 2.35 13.80 -3.65
N ARG A 55 2.96 15.00 -3.62
CA ARG A 55 3.66 15.49 -2.44
C ARG A 55 2.75 15.56 -1.20
N GLU A 56 1.49 15.96 -1.37
CA GLU A 56 0.51 16.02 -0.28
C GLU A 56 0.19 14.63 0.26
N THR A 57 -0.03 13.67 -0.65
CA THR A 57 -0.29 12.27 -0.28
C THR A 57 0.91 11.66 0.44
N LEU A 58 2.15 11.99 0.03
CA LEU A 58 3.37 11.55 0.72
C LEU A 58 3.46 12.09 2.16
N VAL A 59 3.04 13.35 2.40
CA VAL A 59 2.97 13.89 3.76
C VAL A 59 1.98 13.09 4.62
N LYS A 60 0.82 12.73 4.06
CA LYS A 60 -0.14 11.87 4.76
C LYS A 60 0.43 10.48 5.06
N ILE A 61 1.14 9.88 4.12
CA ILE A 61 1.79 8.58 4.31
C ILE A 61 2.75 8.64 5.50
N GLU A 62 3.60 9.66 5.59
CA GLU A 62 4.52 9.80 6.73
C GLU A 62 3.79 9.98 8.07
N GLN A 63 2.67 10.71 8.09
CA GLN A 63 1.83 10.81 9.30
C GLN A 63 1.26 9.44 9.70
N LEU A 64 0.76 8.65 8.75
CA LEU A 64 0.23 7.31 9.01
C LEU A 64 1.33 6.33 9.46
N LYS A 65 2.52 6.42 8.86
CA LYS A 65 3.69 5.64 9.28
C LYS A 65 4.05 5.93 10.73
N ALA A 66 4.05 7.20 11.13
CA ALA A 66 4.30 7.60 12.52
C ALA A 66 3.23 7.06 13.49
N VAL A 67 1.95 7.08 13.10
CA VAL A 67 0.85 6.54 13.94
C VAL A 67 0.97 5.03 14.18
N TYR A 68 1.51 4.29 13.21
CA TYR A 68 1.63 2.83 13.28
C TYR A 68 3.05 2.33 13.52
N ASP A 69 3.98 3.22 13.87
CA ASP A 69 5.40 2.94 14.09
C ASP A 69 6.02 2.14 12.91
N LEU A 70 5.68 2.48 11.66
CA LEU A 70 6.23 1.80 10.48
C LEU A 70 7.62 2.36 10.14
N ASP A 71 8.64 1.55 10.39
CA ASP A 71 10.06 1.87 10.25
C ASP A 71 10.76 1.22 9.04
N ILE A 72 10.02 0.42 8.26
CA ILE A 72 10.52 -0.20 7.03
C ILE A 72 10.32 0.71 5.82
N ASP A 73 11.17 0.52 4.81
CA ASP A 73 11.18 1.26 3.55
C ASP A 73 11.48 0.34 2.35
N ALA A 74 11.65 0.93 1.16
CA ALA A 74 11.92 0.20 -0.06
C ALA A 74 13.21 -0.65 -0.02
N SER A 75 14.20 -0.30 0.81
CA SER A 75 15.45 -1.07 0.94
C SER A 75 15.22 -2.43 1.61
N HIS A 76 14.12 -2.57 2.35
CA HIS A 76 13.71 -3.82 3.00
C HIS A 76 12.90 -4.73 2.08
N SER A 77 12.61 -4.32 0.84
CA SER A 77 11.81 -5.11 -0.10
C SER A 77 12.43 -6.49 -0.32
N HIS A 78 11.61 -7.55 -0.25
CA HIS A 78 12.02 -8.96 -0.36
C HIS A 78 13.00 -9.47 0.72
N ALA A 79 13.35 -8.64 1.70
CA ALA A 79 14.30 -8.97 2.77
C ALA A 79 13.64 -9.14 4.16
N LEU A 80 12.32 -8.93 4.27
CA LEU A 80 11.58 -9.13 5.51
C LEU A 80 11.50 -10.61 5.89
N LYS A 81 11.66 -10.91 7.18
CA LYS A 81 11.52 -12.25 7.75
C LYS A 81 10.44 -12.24 8.82
N GLU A 82 9.66 -13.31 8.87
CA GLU A 82 8.67 -13.50 9.94
C GLU A 82 9.40 -13.75 11.26
N THR A 83 8.90 -13.17 12.35
CA THR A 83 9.29 -13.62 13.68
C THR A 83 8.78 -15.04 13.88
N GLU A 84 9.60 -15.92 14.42
CA GLU A 84 9.14 -17.25 14.80
C GLU A 84 7.90 -17.13 15.71
N PRO A 85 6.85 -17.94 15.49
CA PRO A 85 5.73 -17.95 16.41
C PRO A 85 6.26 -18.32 17.80
N LYS A 86 5.98 -17.47 18.79
CA LYS A 86 6.24 -17.81 20.20
C LYS A 86 5.51 -19.13 20.48
N SER A 87 6.28 -20.19 20.68
CA SER A 87 5.78 -21.51 21.11
C SER A 87 5.23 -21.45 22.53
#